data_AF-A0A0T6AVR7-F1
#
_entry.id   AF-A0A0T6AVR7-F1
#
_cell.length_a   1.000
_cell.length_b   1.000
_cell.length_c   1.000
_cell.angle_alpha   90.00
_cell.angle_beta   90.00
_cell.angle_gamma   90.00
#
_symmetry.space_group_name_H-M   'P 1'
#
loop_
_entity.id
_entity.type
_entity.pdbx_description
1 polymer ?
#
loop_
_entity_poly.entity_id
_entity_poly.type
_entity_poly.pdbx_seq_one_letter_code
_entity_poly.pdbx_strand_id
1 'polypeptide(L)'
;KNNFGITFNGSIYTKRELDRETQASYNLIVTATDQPLEKEKQLSSTVQVNIVLKDINDMAPEFTSINETSVQENIQINTVVMAVKAQDKDEGRNGYIEYYLKENESAKGTFSLGPVDGLLRVAEKIDRELKSSYTLFVTAKDRGDPPKSSETQILVKVLDENDNSPVFDPKQYSASIPENASIGASVL
;
A
#
# COMPACT_ATOMS: atom_id res chain seq x y z
N LYS A 1 3.87 -31.27 -14.43
CA LYS A 1 4.79 -31.02 -15.57
C LYS A 1 6.24 -31.20 -15.08
N ASN A 2 7.12 -31.84 -15.85
CA ASN A 2 8.49 -32.19 -15.41
C ASN A 2 9.40 -30.94 -15.34
N ASN A 3 9.66 -30.39 -14.15
CA ASN A 3 10.45 -29.16 -13.96
C ASN A 3 11.96 -29.41 -14.04
N PHE A 4 12.39 -30.65 -13.81
CA PHE A 4 13.77 -31.05 -13.68
C PHE A 4 14.16 -32.14 -14.68
N GLY A 5 15.44 -32.23 -14.98
CA GLY A 5 16.09 -33.35 -15.64
C GLY A 5 17.21 -33.90 -14.78
N ILE A 6 17.68 -35.10 -15.12
CA ILE A 6 18.87 -35.70 -14.53
C ILE A 6 19.77 -36.16 -15.67
N THR A 7 21.05 -35.82 -15.60
CA THR A 7 22.08 -36.27 -16.56
C THR A 7 22.58 -37.67 -16.20
N PHE A 8 23.29 -38.32 -17.12
CA PHE A 8 23.82 -39.69 -16.91
C PHE A 8 24.80 -39.80 -15.73
N ASN A 9 25.45 -38.69 -15.35
CA ASN A 9 26.33 -38.62 -14.18
C ASN A 9 25.59 -38.29 -12.87
N GLY A 10 24.25 -38.22 -12.90
CA GLY A 10 23.42 -37.98 -11.71
C GLY A 10 23.17 -36.51 -11.36
N SER A 11 23.69 -35.54 -12.13
CA SER A 11 23.41 -34.12 -11.88
C SER A 11 21.96 -33.77 -12.23
N ILE A 12 21.25 -33.16 -11.27
CA ILE A 12 19.90 -32.64 -11.48
C ILE A 12 20.01 -31.21 -12.03
N TYR A 13 19.25 -30.91 -13.09
CA TYR A 13 19.23 -29.59 -13.72
C TYR A 13 17.80 -29.13 -13.98
N THR A 14 17.59 -27.81 -14.06
CA THR A 14 16.28 -27.22 -14.36
C THR A 14 15.99 -27.29 -15.86
N LYS A 15 14.75 -27.59 -16.23
CA LYS A 15 14.30 -27.63 -17.64
C LYS A 15 13.57 -26.35 -18.08
N ARG A 16 13.27 -25.48 -17.12
CA ARG A 16 12.53 -24.23 -17.30
C ARG A 16 12.85 -23.29 -16.15
N GLU A 17 12.44 -22.05 -16.30
CA GLU A 17 12.43 -21.07 -15.21
C GLU A 17 11.55 -21.56 -14.07
N LEU A 18 12.05 -21.36 -12.86
CA LEU A 18 11.37 -21.67 -11.62
C LEU A 18 11.03 -20.36 -10.94
N ASP A 19 9.88 -20.34 -10.30
CA ASP A 19 9.33 -19.15 -9.66
C ASP A 19 8.91 -19.55 -8.24
N ARG A 20 9.49 -18.90 -7.23
CA ARG A 20 9.27 -19.26 -5.83
C ARG A 20 7.85 -18.88 -5.41
N GLU A 21 7.35 -17.77 -5.91
CA GLU A 21 6.02 -17.20 -5.67
C GLU A 21 4.93 -18.16 -6.18
N THR A 22 5.22 -18.92 -7.24
CA THR A 22 4.37 -20.02 -7.71
C THR A 22 4.57 -21.31 -6.89
N GLN A 23 5.81 -21.72 -6.64
CA GLN A 23 6.11 -22.94 -5.88
C GLN A 23 7.50 -22.90 -5.22
N ALA A 24 7.54 -22.70 -3.91
CA ALA A 24 8.78 -22.54 -3.14
C ALA A 24 9.61 -23.83 -2.95
N SER A 25 9.02 -25.01 -3.12
CA SER A 25 9.77 -26.27 -2.94
C SER A 25 9.28 -27.43 -3.80
N TYR A 26 10.20 -28.36 -4.06
CA TYR A 26 9.96 -29.57 -4.81
C TYR A 26 10.48 -30.79 -4.05
N ASN A 27 9.72 -31.87 -4.14
CA ASN A 27 10.12 -33.17 -3.64
C ASN A 27 10.29 -34.13 -4.81
N LEU A 28 11.52 -34.56 -5.05
CA LEU A 28 11.85 -35.49 -6.13
C LEU A 28 12.16 -36.86 -5.54
N ILE A 29 11.77 -37.91 -6.25
CA ILE A 29 12.23 -39.27 -5.99
C ILE A 29 13.16 -39.64 -7.14
N VAL A 30 14.42 -39.90 -6.83
CA VAL A 30 15.45 -40.28 -7.80
C VAL A 30 15.72 -41.77 -7.64
N THR A 31 15.67 -42.51 -8.75
CA THR A 31 15.94 -43.95 -8.79
C THR A 31 17.24 -44.20 -9.53
N ALA A 32 18.16 -44.94 -8.93
CA ALA A 32 19.32 -45.51 -9.60
C ALA A 32 19.06 -46.99 -9.86
N THR A 33 19.32 -47.45 -11.08
CA THR A 33 19.03 -48.82 -11.52
C THR A 33 20.25 -49.38 -12.25
N ASP A 34 20.70 -50.56 -11.85
CA ASP A 34 21.81 -51.24 -12.53
C ASP A 34 21.38 -51.83 -13.90
N GLN A 35 22.35 -52.28 -14.69
CA GLN A 35 22.10 -52.82 -16.04
C GLN A 35 22.75 -54.21 -16.22
N PRO A 36 22.25 -55.26 -15.54
CA PRO A 36 22.75 -56.61 -15.72
C PRO A 36 22.37 -57.19 -17.08
N LEU A 37 23.09 -58.22 -17.52
CA LEU A 37 22.84 -58.93 -18.78
C LEU A 37 21.44 -59.58 -18.81
N GLU A 38 21.02 -60.17 -17.69
CA GLU A 38 19.68 -60.70 -17.50
C GLU A 38 18.81 -59.64 -16.81
N LYS A 39 17.81 -59.10 -17.52
CA LYS A 39 16.93 -58.04 -17.00
C LYS A 39 16.23 -58.39 -15.68
N GLU A 40 15.97 -59.67 -15.44
CA GLU A 40 15.29 -60.14 -14.22
C GLU A 40 16.16 -60.00 -12.96
N LYS A 41 17.48 -59.82 -13.11
CA LYS A 41 18.42 -59.58 -12.01
C LYS A 41 18.62 -58.10 -11.70
N GLN A 42 17.87 -57.20 -12.35
CA GLN A 42 18.01 -55.76 -12.19
C GLN A 42 17.62 -55.30 -10.79
N LEU A 43 18.48 -54.51 -10.16
CA LEU A 43 18.27 -53.91 -8.85
C LEU A 43 18.17 -52.39 -8.98
N SER A 44 17.37 -51.80 -8.10
CA SER A 44 17.21 -50.35 -8.01
C SER A 44 17.31 -49.87 -6.56
N SER A 45 17.80 -48.64 -6.38
CA SER A 45 17.67 -47.89 -5.14
C SER A 45 16.98 -46.56 -5.41
N THR A 46 16.27 -46.03 -4.41
CA THR A 46 15.58 -44.74 -4.48
C THR A 46 16.08 -43.81 -3.39
N VAL A 47 16.11 -42.51 -3.69
CA VAL A 47 16.40 -41.46 -2.72
C VAL A 47 15.44 -40.29 -2.93
N GLN A 48 15.04 -39.66 -1.83
CA GLN A 48 14.23 -38.45 -1.84
C GLN A 48 15.13 -37.22 -1.84
N VAL A 49 14.90 -36.31 -2.77
CA VAL A 49 15.64 -35.03 -2.90
C VAL A 49 14.66 -33.90 -2.66
N ASN A 50 14.90 -33.11 -1.61
CA ASN A 50 14.14 -31.88 -1.34
C ASN A 50 14.91 -30.70 -1.95
N ILE A 51 14.23 -29.96 -2.82
CA ILE A 51 14.75 -28.73 -3.42
C ILE A 51 13.92 -27.58 -2.87
N VAL A 52 14.56 -26.67 -2.14
CA VAL A 52 13.97 -25.41 -1.68
C VAL A 52 14.52 -24.28 -2.56
N LEU A 53 13.62 -23.49 -3.14
CA LEU A 53 14.02 -22.31 -3.91
C LEU A 53 14.38 -21.18 -2.96
N LYS A 54 15.49 -20.49 -3.27
CA LYS A 54 15.82 -19.23 -2.61
C LYS A 54 15.07 -18.11 -3.30
N ASP A 55 14.58 -17.20 -2.48
CA ASP A 55 13.91 -15.98 -2.90
C ASP A 55 14.87 -15.02 -3.62
N ILE A 56 14.33 -14.27 -4.57
CA ILE A 56 14.97 -13.16 -5.29
C ILE A 56 13.97 -12.02 -5.22
N ASN A 57 14.45 -10.77 -5.04
CA ASN A 57 13.59 -9.59 -5.00
C ASN A 57 13.02 -9.27 -6.41
N ASP A 58 12.06 -10.07 -6.88
CA ASP A 58 11.52 -10.00 -8.23
C ASP A 58 10.10 -9.41 -8.28
N MET A 59 9.40 -9.31 -7.14
CA MET A 59 8.17 -8.54 -6.98
C MET A 59 8.45 -7.13 -6.46
N ALA A 60 7.45 -6.26 -6.53
CA ALA A 60 7.51 -4.94 -5.93
C ALA A 60 6.26 -4.75 -5.05
N PRO A 61 6.30 -3.90 -4.03
CA PRO A 61 5.14 -3.68 -3.17
C PRO A 61 3.91 -3.22 -3.98
N GLU A 62 2.75 -3.78 -3.72
CA GLU A 62 1.49 -3.42 -4.37
C GLU A 62 0.49 -2.88 -3.34
N PHE A 63 -0.01 -1.66 -3.55
CA PHE A 63 -1.01 -1.06 -2.68
C PHE A 63 -2.36 -1.80 -2.78
N THR A 64 -2.92 -2.13 -1.62
CA THR A 64 -4.22 -2.82 -1.47
C THR A 64 -5.26 -1.96 -0.75
N SER A 65 -4.84 -0.85 -0.14
CA SER A 65 -5.74 0.13 0.47
C SER A 65 -6.41 1.01 -0.60
N ILE A 66 -7.59 1.54 -0.28
CA ILE A 66 -8.29 2.53 -1.12
C ILE A 66 -7.48 3.83 -1.24
N ASN A 67 -7.67 4.57 -2.33
CA ASN A 67 -6.93 5.80 -2.62
C ASN A 67 -7.67 7.09 -2.21
N GLU A 68 -8.71 6.97 -1.38
CA GLU A 68 -9.54 8.09 -0.97
C GLU A 68 -10.05 7.91 0.46
N THR A 69 -10.05 8.98 1.24
CA THR A 69 -10.59 9.04 2.59
C THR A 69 -11.09 10.44 2.92
N SER A 70 -11.76 10.58 4.06
CA SER A 70 -12.21 11.87 4.58
C SER A 70 -11.81 12.06 6.04
N VAL A 71 -11.66 13.32 6.43
CA VAL A 71 -11.33 13.73 7.80
C VAL A 71 -12.16 14.95 8.17
N GLN A 72 -12.64 15.03 9.40
CA GLN A 72 -13.28 16.24 9.89
C GLN A 72 -12.24 17.34 10.06
N GLU A 73 -12.62 18.59 9.80
CA GLU A 73 -11.81 19.72 10.26
C GLU A 73 -11.76 19.78 11.80
N ASN A 74 -10.82 20.55 12.35
CA ASN A 74 -10.60 20.69 13.80
C ASN A 74 -10.30 19.38 14.57
N ILE A 75 -10.06 18.26 13.86
CA ILE A 75 -9.72 16.99 14.49
C ILE A 75 -8.41 17.08 15.28
N GLN A 76 -8.30 16.29 16.34
CA GLN A 76 -7.12 16.30 17.18
C GLN A 76 -5.88 15.84 16.39
N ILE A 77 -4.75 16.54 16.58
CA ILE A 77 -3.44 16.13 16.06
C ILE A 77 -3.12 14.71 16.55
N ASN A 78 -2.45 13.92 15.71
CA ASN A 78 -2.17 12.49 15.82
C ASN A 78 -3.37 11.55 15.64
N THR A 79 -4.55 12.07 15.31
CA THR A 79 -5.68 11.20 14.95
C THR A 79 -5.38 10.45 13.66
N VAL A 80 -5.67 9.15 13.65
CA VAL A 80 -5.52 8.28 12.49
C VAL A 80 -6.65 8.56 11.51
N VAL A 81 -6.28 8.92 10.28
CA VAL A 81 -7.21 9.19 9.17
C VAL A 81 -7.45 7.92 8.36
N MET A 82 -6.40 7.14 8.14
CA MET A 82 -6.45 5.95 7.29
C MET A 82 -5.27 5.01 7.61
N ALA A 83 -5.48 3.71 7.43
CA ALA A 83 -4.40 2.73 7.35
C ALA A 83 -4.04 2.45 5.89
N VAL A 84 -2.87 2.91 5.46
CA VAL A 84 -2.30 2.60 4.15
C VAL A 84 -1.72 1.19 4.19
N LYS A 85 -2.02 0.38 3.17
CA LYS A 85 -1.57 -1.00 3.10
C LYS A 85 -1.04 -1.32 1.72
N ALA A 86 0.16 -1.89 1.67
CA ALA A 86 0.73 -2.57 0.52
C ALA A 86 1.10 -4.01 0.91
N GLN A 87 1.22 -4.88 -0.10
CA GLN A 87 1.67 -6.25 0.05
C GLN A 87 2.81 -6.51 -0.92
N ASP A 88 3.77 -7.32 -0.47
CA ASP A 88 4.84 -7.83 -1.29
C ASP A 88 4.90 -9.34 -1.06
N LYS A 89 5.04 -10.10 -2.15
CA LYS A 89 4.96 -11.57 -2.12
C LYS A 89 6.31 -12.22 -1.86
N ASP A 90 7.39 -11.45 -1.95
CA ASP A 90 8.74 -11.94 -1.74
C ASP A 90 9.00 -12.31 -0.26
N GLU A 91 10.01 -13.14 -0.03
CA GLU A 91 10.28 -13.68 1.30
C GLU A 91 11.12 -12.76 2.19
N GLY A 92 10.74 -12.65 3.46
CA GLY A 92 11.54 -12.01 4.48
C GLY A 92 11.86 -10.56 4.12
N ARG A 93 13.15 -10.25 3.93
CA ARG A 93 13.60 -8.87 3.68
C ARG A 93 13.11 -8.30 2.34
N ASN A 94 12.94 -9.14 1.34
CA ASN A 94 12.43 -8.73 0.04
C ASN A 94 10.93 -8.41 0.12
N GLY A 95 10.20 -9.02 1.06
CA GLY A 95 8.79 -8.69 1.33
C GLY A 95 8.54 -7.64 2.42
N TYR A 96 9.57 -7.16 3.13
CA TYR A 96 9.38 -6.19 4.22
C TYR A 96 9.21 -4.77 3.69
N ILE A 97 7.99 -4.25 3.81
CA ILE A 97 7.60 -2.93 3.30
C ILE A 97 7.83 -1.83 4.34
N GLU A 98 8.39 -0.71 3.87
CA GLU A 98 8.38 0.58 4.56
C GLU A 98 7.63 1.63 3.74
N TYR A 99 6.85 2.46 4.43
CA TYR A 99 6.06 3.52 3.83
C TYR A 99 6.72 4.89 3.97
N TYR A 100 6.60 5.70 2.93
CA TYR A 100 7.12 7.07 2.90
C TYR A 100 6.06 8.01 2.35
N LEU A 101 5.83 9.11 3.06
CA LEU A 101 5.02 10.21 2.56
C LEU A 101 5.93 11.19 1.83
N LYS A 102 5.69 11.39 0.54
CA LYS A 102 6.44 12.35 -0.26
C LYS A 102 5.95 13.76 0.03
N GLU A 103 6.87 14.65 0.35
CA GLU A 103 6.53 16.06 0.53
C GLU A 103 6.03 16.66 -0.78
N ASN A 104 4.92 17.39 -0.68
CA ASN A 104 4.39 18.21 -1.76
C ASN A 104 3.74 19.47 -1.18
N GLU A 105 3.58 20.50 -2.00
CA GLU A 105 2.94 21.76 -1.61
C GLU A 105 1.48 21.56 -1.14
N SER A 106 0.84 20.47 -1.56
CA SER A 106 -0.54 20.22 -1.18
C SER A 106 -0.69 19.89 0.31
N ALA A 107 0.23 19.13 0.89
CA ALA A 107 0.05 18.57 2.23
C ALA A 107 1.26 18.72 3.14
N LYS A 108 2.14 19.68 2.82
CA LYS A 108 3.38 19.93 3.54
C LYS A 108 3.09 20.13 5.04
N GLY A 109 3.64 19.26 5.88
CA GLY A 109 3.48 19.31 7.34
C GLY A 109 2.11 18.85 7.86
N THR A 110 1.07 18.80 7.03
CA THR A 110 -0.31 18.54 7.49
C THR A 110 -0.56 17.09 7.90
N PHE A 111 0.10 16.14 7.23
CA PHE A 111 -0.04 14.71 7.51
C PHE A 111 1.31 14.06 7.79
N SER A 112 1.29 13.00 8.59
CA SER A 112 2.42 12.12 8.82
C SER A 112 2.01 10.68 8.52
N LEU A 113 2.95 9.87 8.03
CA LEU A 113 2.74 8.46 7.75
C LEU A 113 3.74 7.66 8.56
N GLY A 114 3.25 6.70 9.36
CA GLY A 114 4.14 5.81 10.08
C GLY A 114 4.81 4.82 9.12
N PRO A 115 6.15 4.69 9.16
CA PRO A 115 6.88 3.94 8.14
C PRO A 115 6.66 2.42 8.23
N VAL A 116 6.26 1.91 9.40
CA VAL A 116 6.06 0.47 9.63
C VAL A 116 4.57 0.11 9.79
N ASP A 117 3.81 0.94 10.50
CA ASP A 117 2.39 0.68 10.76
C ASP A 117 1.47 1.12 9.62
N GLY A 118 1.98 1.92 8.67
CA GLY A 118 1.21 2.47 7.56
C GLY A 118 0.09 3.42 7.99
N LEU A 119 0.12 3.92 9.23
CA LEU A 119 -0.96 4.76 9.75
C LEU A 119 -0.74 6.22 9.34
N LEU A 120 -1.65 6.73 8.51
CA LEU A 120 -1.72 8.13 8.12
C LEU A 120 -2.41 8.91 9.23
N ARG A 121 -1.71 9.90 9.79
CA ARG A 121 -2.15 10.72 10.92
C ARG A 121 -2.14 12.20 10.56
N VAL A 122 -3.04 12.95 11.19
CA VAL A 122 -3.00 14.41 11.16
C VAL A 122 -1.82 14.91 11.98
N ALA A 123 -0.97 15.76 11.40
CA ALA A 123 0.20 16.33 12.06
C ALA A 123 0.03 17.82 12.40
N GLU A 124 -0.82 18.54 11.66
CA GLU A 124 -1.17 19.94 11.93
C GLU A 124 -2.69 20.15 11.87
N LYS A 125 -3.18 21.30 12.36
CA LYS A 125 -4.60 21.63 12.29
C LYS A 125 -5.06 21.73 10.84
N ILE A 126 -6.26 21.20 10.59
CA ILE A 126 -6.94 21.24 9.30
C ILE A 126 -8.13 22.17 9.43
N ASP A 127 -8.26 23.07 8.45
CA ASP A 127 -9.31 24.09 8.34
C ASP A 127 -9.85 23.97 6.91
N ARG A 128 -11.14 23.66 6.78
CA ARG A 128 -11.77 23.41 5.48
C ARG A 128 -11.89 24.69 4.66
N GLU A 129 -12.13 25.84 5.29
CA GLU A 129 -12.26 27.13 4.62
C GLU A 129 -10.94 27.55 3.95
N LEU A 130 -9.81 27.19 4.57
CA LEU A 130 -8.49 27.34 3.94
C LEU A 130 -8.27 26.31 2.84
N LYS A 131 -8.62 25.04 3.10
CA LYS A 131 -8.38 23.94 2.17
C LYS A 131 -9.32 22.75 2.37
N SER A 132 -10.17 22.52 1.37
CA SER A 132 -11.18 21.46 1.40
C SER A 132 -10.70 20.06 1.02
N SER A 133 -9.48 19.93 0.46
CA SER A 133 -8.91 18.61 0.13
C SER A 133 -7.39 18.62 0.00
N TYR A 134 -6.78 17.46 0.26
CA TYR A 134 -5.35 17.23 0.17
C TYR A 134 -5.04 16.04 -0.74
N THR A 135 -4.01 16.19 -1.56
CA THR A 135 -3.49 15.12 -2.41
C THR A 135 -2.15 14.67 -1.85
N LEU A 136 -2.07 13.42 -1.42
CA LEU A 136 -0.87 12.81 -0.84
C LEU A 136 -0.24 11.84 -1.84
N PHE A 137 1.08 11.81 -1.92
CA PHE A 137 1.81 10.79 -2.68
C PHE A 137 2.55 9.89 -1.68
N VAL A 138 2.19 8.61 -1.68
CA VAL A 138 2.76 7.63 -0.76
C VAL A 138 3.56 6.61 -1.54
N THR A 139 4.79 6.35 -1.08
CA THR A 139 5.67 5.33 -1.62
C THR A 139 5.73 4.15 -0.67
N ALA A 140 5.51 2.93 -1.17
CA ALA A 140 5.83 1.69 -0.48
C ALA A 140 7.11 1.14 -1.07
N LYS A 141 8.09 0.79 -0.22
CA LYS A 141 9.41 0.32 -0.65
C LYS A 141 9.78 -0.92 0.14
N ASP A 142 10.27 -1.94 -0.56
CA ASP A 142 10.81 -3.13 0.09
C ASP A 142 12.21 -2.87 0.67
N ARG A 143 12.77 -3.89 1.33
CA ARG A 143 14.15 -3.85 1.81
C ARG A 143 15.09 -4.74 0.99
N GLY A 144 14.71 -5.16 -0.20
CA GLY A 144 15.53 -5.98 -1.08
C GLY A 144 16.80 -5.26 -1.58
N ASP A 145 17.64 -5.99 -2.31
CA ASP A 145 18.88 -5.45 -2.92
C ASP A 145 19.00 -5.91 -4.39
N PRO A 146 18.78 -5.03 -5.38
CA PRO A 146 18.34 -3.64 -5.22
C PRO A 146 16.89 -3.56 -4.69
N PRO A 147 16.52 -2.47 -3.98
CA PRO A 147 15.17 -2.33 -3.46
C PRO A 147 14.20 -1.94 -4.57
N LYS A 148 12.96 -2.39 -4.47
CA LYS A 148 11.85 -1.98 -5.35
C LYS A 148 10.79 -1.20 -4.59
N SER A 149 10.01 -0.44 -5.34
CA SER A 149 9.00 0.46 -4.78
C SER A 149 7.86 0.71 -5.74
N SER A 150 6.70 1.04 -5.17
CA SER A 150 5.54 1.59 -5.88
C SER A 150 5.10 2.91 -5.25
N GLU A 151 4.42 3.75 -6.02
CA GLU A 151 3.85 5.02 -5.56
C GLU A 151 2.34 5.01 -5.83
N THR A 152 1.55 5.51 -4.87
CA THR A 152 0.11 5.74 -5.04
C THR A 152 -0.26 7.16 -4.61
N GLN A 153 -1.37 7.65 -5.15
CA GLN A 153 -1.96 8.92 -4.77
C GLN A 153 -3.15 8.67 -3.84
N ILE A 154 -3.21 9.38 -2.70
CA ILE A 154 -4.34 9.34 -1.76
C ILE A 154 -5.00 10.72 -1.72
N LEU A 155 -6.32 10.77 -1.94
CA LEU A 155 -7.14 11.97 -1.79
C LEU A 155 -7.76 12.00 -0.40
N VAL A 156 -7.50 13.05 0.37
CA VAL A 156 -8.12 13.30 1.68
C VAL A 156 -9.09 14.47 1.53
N LYS A 157 -10.39 14.22 1.73
CA LYS A 157 -11.43 15.25 1.76
C LYS A 157 -11.64 15.78 3.16
N VAL A 158 -11.69 17.09 3.32
CA VAL A 158 -12.01 17.73 4.59
C VAL A 158 -13.52 17.91 4.67
N LEU A 159 -14.13 17.33 5.71
CA LEU A 159 -15.55 17.46 5.99
C LEU A 159 -15.79 18.71 6.84
N ASP A 160 -16.88 19.40 6.50
CA ASP A 160 -17.40 20.57 7.21
C ASP A 160 -17.84 20.23 8.62
N GLU A 161 -17.45 21.05 9.57
CA GLU A 161 -18.21 21.29 10.79
C GLU A 161 -18.77 22.72 10.72
N ASN A 162 -20.04 22.91 11.08
CA ASN A 162 -20.63 24.25 11.13
C ASN A 162 -20.11 25.04 12.35
N ASP A 163 -18.81 25.36 12.35
CA ASP A 163 -18.08 26.08 13.37
C ASP A 163 -17.96 27.59 13.06
N ASN A 164 -18.32 27.98 11.83
CA ASN A 164 -18.40 29.36 11.41
C ASN A 164 -19.74 29.99 11.82
N SER A 165 -19.69 30.94 12.75
CA SER A 165 -20.88 31.71 13.13
C SER A 165 -21.30 32.66 12.00
N PRO A 166 -22.60 32.82 11.70
CA PRO A 166 -23.04 33.80 10.72
C PRO A 166 -22.61 35.21 11.15
N VAL A 167 -22.03 35.95 10.22
CA VAL A 167 -21.58 37.33 10.43
C VAL A 167 -22.43 38.27 9.59
N PHE A 168 -22.91 39.34 10.21
CA PHE A 168 -23.57 40.43 9.49
C PHE A 168 -22.54 41.23 8.67
N ASP A 169 -22.79 41.40 7.38
CA ASP A 169 -22.03 42.30 6.50
C ASP A 169 -23.02 43.23 5.77
N PRO A 170 -22.98 44.56 6.01
CA PRO A 170 -22.09 45.31 6.91
C PRO A 170 -22.32 45.09 8.42
N LYS A 171 -21.32 45.40 9.24
CA LYS A 171 -21.39 45.35 10.72
C LYS A 171 -22.47 46.26 11.32
N GLN A 172 -22.99 47.21 10.54
CA GLN A 172 -24.05 48.11 10.95
C GLN A 172 -24.96 48.38 9.75
N TYR A 173 -26.26 48.17 9.94
CA TYR A 173 -27.28 48.56 8.98
C TYR A 173 -27.96 49.84 9.46
N SER A 174 -28.17 50.79 8.56
CA SER A 174 -28.89 52.03 8.82
C SER A 174 -29.93 52.23 7.73
N ALA A 175 -31.17 52.51 8.11
CA ALA A 175 -32.26 52.85 7.20
C ALA A 175 -33.16 53.92 7.80
N SER A 176 -33.87 54.63 6.93
CA SER A 176 -34.84 55.67 7.27
C SER A 176 -36.16 55.36 6.59
N ILE A 177 -37.27 55.46 7.32
CA ILE A 177 -38.62 55.20 6.82
C ILE A 177 -39.54 56.40 7.11
N PRO A 178 -40.40 56.83 6.17
CA PRO A 178 -41.37 57.91 6.42
C PRO A 178 -42.39 57.54 7.50
N GLU A 179 -42.84 58.53 8.29
CA GLU A 179 -43.81 58.33 9.37
C GLU A 179 -45.18 57.81 8.89
N ASN A 180 -45.52 58.07 7.63
CA ASN A 180 -46.78 57.65 7.00
C ASN A 180 -46.65 56.34 6.22
N ALA A 181 -45.57 55.58 6.43
CA ALA A 181 -45.39 54.30 5.75
C ALA A 181 -46.53 53.33 6.06
N SER A 182 -47.02 52.68 5.02
CA SER A 182 -48.09 51.70 5.13
C SER A 182 -47.65 50.45 5.88
N ILE A 183 -48.61 49.76 6.50
CA ILE A 183 -48.37 48.47 7.15
C ILE A 183 -47.73 47.51 6.14
N GLY A 184 -46.60 46.90 6.52
CA GLY A 184 -45.82 45.99 5.67
C GLY A 184 -44.72 46.65 4.83
N ALA A 185 -44.45 47.95 5.03
CA ALA A 185 -43.33 48.62 4.36
C ALA A 185 -41.97 48.00 4.76
N SER A 186 -41.16 47.64 3.77
CA SER A 186 -39.80 47.12 3.97
C SER A 186 -38.86 48.26 4.38
N VAL A 187 -37.96 47.98 5.33
CA VAL A 187 -37.05 48.98 5.92
C VAL A 187 -35.59 48.70 5.56
N LEU A 188 -35.19 47.43 5.60
CA LEU A 188 -33.88 46.90 5.22
C LEU A 188 -34.08 45.55 4.54
#